data_AF-A0A1B6GCL9-F1
#
_entry.id   AF-A0A1B6GCL9-F1
#
_cell.length_a   1.000
_cell.length_b   1.000
_cell.length_c   1.000
_cell.angle_alpha   90.00
_cell.angle_beta   90.00
_cell.angle_gamma   90.00
#
_symmetry.space_group_name_H-M   'P 1'
#
loop_
_entity.id
_entity.type
_entity.pdbx_description
1 polymer ?
#
loop_
_entity_poly.entity_id
_entity_poly.type
_entity_poly.pdbx_seq_one_letter_code
_entity_poly.pdbx_strand_id
1 'polypeptide(L)'
;FILFPLLPNSPHALVMNNQVNSARKALTWLREKRSTSCVEKELQAIQKIVTENQAESAGSIKELVSSRGNRRALTICCTLVSLQQLCGVTVVLFYMQQIFHSTGSNISSSTCSMIIGVVKLSAGFVCPVAVKSFGYKKPLIAS
;
A
#
# COMPACT_ATOMS: atom_id res chain seq x y z
N PHE A 1 11.13 -14.70 7.19
CA PHE A 1 10.71 -15.98 6.60
C PHE A 1 10.03 -16.93 7.61
N ILE A 2 10.43 -16.94 8.89
CA ILE A 2 9.85 -17.83 9.92
C ILE A 2 8.36 -17.56 10.20
N LEU A 3 7.89 -16.31 10.02
CA LEU A 3 6.49 -15.93 10.27
C LEU A 3 5.52 -16.28 9.12
N PHE A 4 6.05 -16.58 7.93
CA PHE A 4 5.22 -16.88 6.75
C PHE A 4 4.30 -18.10 6.95
N PRO A 5 4.74 -19.24 7.54
CA PRO A 5 3.86 -20.38 7.79
C PRO A 5 2.77 -20.13 8.85
N LEU A 6 2.88 -19.10 9.70
CA LEU A 6 1.82 -18.77 10.68
C LEU A 6 0.70 -17.93 10.06
N LEU A 7 0.93 -17.29 8.91
CA LEU A 7 -0.05 -16.43 8.26
C LEU A 7 -1.06 -17.29 7.49
N PRO A 8 -2.37 -17.12 7.71
CA PRO A 8 -3.36 -17.78 6.87
C PRO A 8 -3.22 -17.29 5.43
N ASN A 9 -3.50 -18.18 4.48
CA ASN A 9 -3.57 -17.81 3.07
C ASN A 9 -4.58 -16.68 2.85
N SER A 10 -4.29 -15.80 1.88
CA SER A 10 -5.17 -14.69 1.53
C SER A 10 -6.59 -15.21 1.24
N PRO A 11 -7.63 -14.72 1.94
CA PRO A 11 -9.00 -15.19 1.75
C PRO A 11 -9.50 -14.94 0.33
N HIS A 12 -8.99 -13.90 -0.34
CA HIS A 12 -9.30 -13.61 -1.75
C HIS A 12 -8.75 -14.71 -2.68
N ALA A 13 -7.53 -15.18 -2.44
CA ALA A 13 -6.93 -16.26 -3.22
C ALA A 13 -7.64 -17.60 -3.00
N LEU A 14 -8.11 -17.86 -1.77
CA LEU A 14 -8.89 -19.06 -1.45
C LEU A 14 -10.27 -19.04 -2.12
N VAL A 15 -10.94 -17.89 -2.21
CA VAL A 15 -12.20 -17.74 -2.95
C VAL A 15 -11.98 -17.91 -4.46
N MET A 16 -10.89 -17.34 -5.01
CA MET A 16 -10.54 -17.54 -6.43
C MET A 16 -10.29 -19.00 -6.80
N ASN A 17 -9.75 -19.80 -5.86
CA ASN A 17 -9.52 -21.24 -6.03
C ASN A 17 -10.75 -22.10 -5.67
N ASN A 18 -11.96 -21.53 -5.59
CA ASN A 18 -13.20 -22.20 -5.18
C ASN A 18 -13.18 -22.86 -3.77
N GLN A 19 -12.22 -22.49 -2.91
CA GLN A 19 -12.10 -23.01 -1.55
C GLN A 19 -12.80 -22.12 -0.51
N VAL A 20 -14.12 -21.98 -0.66
CA VAL A 20 -14.97 -21.08 0.15
C VAL A 20 -14.91 -21.41 1.66
N ASN A 21 -14.84 -22.69 2.02
CA ASN A 21 -14.76 -23.12 3.43
C ASN A 21 -13.42 -22.72 4.08
N SER A 22 -12.31 -22.84 3.36
CA SER A 22 -11.00 -22.40 3.82
C SER A 22 -10.92 -20.87 3.91
N ALA A 23 -11.54 -20.16 2.96
CA ALA A 23 -11.64 -18.70 2.99
C ALA A 23 -12.43 -18.22 4.21
N ARG A 24 -13.53 -18.90 4.57
CA ARG A 24 -14.29 -18.61 5.79
C ARG A 24 -13.41 -18.79 7.04
N LYS A 25 -12.65 -19.89 7.14
CA LYS A 25 -11.75 -20.13 8.28
C LYS A 25 -10.64 -19.08 8.38
N ALA A 26 -10.07 -18.67 7.25
CA ALA A 26 -9.06 -17.61 7.19
C ALA A 26 -9.64 -16.24 7.58
N LEU A 27 -10.84 -15.89 7.12
CA LEU A 27 -11.53 -14.65 7.51
C LEU A 27 -11.91 -14.65 8.99
N THR A 28 -12.38 -15.78 9.53
CA THR A 28 -12.69 -15.90 10.96
C THR A 28 -11.44 -15.74 11.82
N TRP A 29 -10.31 -16.33 11.42
CA TRP A 29 -9.02 -16.13 12.10
C TRP A 29 -8.56 -14.67 12.02
N LEU A 30 -8.67 -14.03 10.85
CA LEU A 30 -8.24 -12.65 10.64
C LEU A 30 -9.08 -11.63 11.41
N ARG A 31 -10.39 -11.91 11.59
CA ARG A 31 -11.32 -10.97 12.22
C ARG A 31 -11.60 -11.23 13.69
N GLU A 32 -11.32 -12.43 14.21
CA GLU A 32 -11.31 -12.99 15.58
C GLU A 32 -12.45 -12.59 16.58
N LYS A 33 -13.07 -11.41 16.43
CA LYS A 33 -14.07 -10.76 17.29
C LYS A 33 -15.34 -10.31 16.55
N ARG A 34 -15.55 -10.69 15.28
CA ARG A 34 -16.75 -10.32 14.50
C ARG A 34 -17.73 -11.50 14.42
N SER A 35 -19.02 -11.21 14.63
CA SER A 35 -20.11 -12.19 14.51
C SER A 35 -20.05 -12.93 13.16
N THR A 36 -20.38 -14.22 13.18
CA THR A 36 -20.44 -15.13 12.01
C THR A 36 -21.22 -14.53 10.84
N SER A 37 -22.25 -13.72 11.12
CA SER A 37 -23.02 -13.00 10.10
C SER A 37 -22.21 -11.93 9.34
N CYS A 38 -21.28 -11.26 10.01
CA CYS A 38 -20.41 -10.26 9.36
C CYS A 38 -19.36 -10.92 8.47
N VAL A 39 -18.85 -12.08 8.88
CA VAL A 39 -17.89 -12.87 8.09
C VAL A 39 -18.56 -13.39 6.83
N GLU A 40 -19.81 -13.87 6.91
CA GLU A 40 -20.54 -14.37 5.75
C GLU A 40 -20.88 -13.25 4.74
N LYS A 41 -21.30 -12.07 5.22
CA LYS A 41 -21.54 -10.91 4.35
C LYS A 41 -20.30 -10.49 3.58
N GLU A 42 -19.14 -10.53 4.22
CA GLU A 42 -17.89 -10.19 3.58
C GLU A 42 -17.41 -11.28 2.62
N LEU A 43 -17.59 -12.55 2.98
CA LEU A 43 -17.32 -13.67 2.09
C LEU A 43 -18.15 -13.56 0.80
N GLN A 44 -19.44 -13.22 0.93
CA GLN A 44 -20.33 -12.95 -0.21
C GLN A 44 -19.86 -11.75 -1.03
N ALA A 45 -19.42 -10.66 -0.38
CA ALA A 45 -18.88 -9.51 -1.09
C ALA A 45 -17.61 -9.86 -1.88
N ILE A 46 -16.68 -10.63 -1.28
CA ILE A 46 -15.46 -11.10 -1.94
C ILE A 46 -15.82 -12.04 -3.10
N GLN A 47 -16.76 -12.96 -2.90
CA GLN A 47 -17.19 -13.87 -3.95
C GLN A 47 -17.82 -13.12 -5.13
N LYS A 48 -18.65 -12.10 -4.87
CA LYS A 48 -19.20 -11.24 -5.91
C LYS A 48 -18.09 -10.52 -6.68
N ILE A 49 -17.12 -9.92 -5.99
CA ILE A 49 -15.97 -9.25 -6.61
C ILE A 49 -15.19 -10.25 -7.46
N VAL A 50 -14.89 -11.45 -6.95
CA VAL A 50 -14.14 -12.47 -7.70
C VAL A 50 -14.89 -12.93 -8.94
N THR A 51 -16.21 -13.14 -8.86
CA THR A 51 -17.03 -13.52 -10.01
C THR A 51 -17.08 -12.40 -11.06
N GLU A 52 -17.24 -11.14 -10.63
CA GLU A 52 -17.17 -9.98 -11.53
C GLU A 52 -15.78 -9.88 -12.20
N ASN A 53 -14.70 -10.07 -11.43
CA ASN A 53 -13.32 -10.03 -11.94
C ASN A 53 -12.89 -11.29 -12.72
N GLN A 54 -13.64 -12.40 -12.66
CA GLN A 54 -13.43 -13.57 -13.51
C GLN A 54 -14.23 -13.47 -14.81
N ALA A 55 -15.39 -12.79 -14.77
CA ALA A 55 -16.18 -12.48 -15.95
C ALA A 55 -15.50 -11.41 -16.82
N GLU A 56 -14.84 -10.43 -16.19
CA GLU A 56 -13.84 -9.59 -16.86
C GLU A 56 -12.57 -10.44 -17.05
N SER A 57 -12.22 -10.77 -18.28
CA SER A 57 -11.08 -11.64 -18.59
C SER A 57 -9.81 -11.16 -17.88
N ALA A 58 -8.95 -12.10 -17.44
CA ALA A 58 -7.72 -11.80 -16.72
C ALA A 58 -6.94 -10.66 -17.42
N GLY A 59 -7.00 -9.48 -16.79
CA GLY A 59 -6.70 -8.20 -17.43
C GLY A 59 -5.33 -8.20 -18.08
N SER A 60 -5.30 -8.22 -19.41
CA SER A 60 -4.06 -8.04 -20.14
C SER A 60 -3.51 -6.64 -19.86
N ILE A 61 -2.19 -6.44 -19.92
CA ILE A 61 -1.56 -5.12 -19.82
C ILE A 61 -2.20 -4.14 -20.85
N LYS A 62 -2.69 -4.68 -21.98
CA LYS A 62 -3.48 -3.93 -22.97
C LYS A 62 -4.83 -3.43 -22.46
N GLU A 63 -5.54 -4.18 -21.62
CA GLU A 63 -6.83 -3.76 -21.04
C GLU A 63 -6.67 -2.69 -19.97
N LEU A 64 -5.55 -2.73 -19.23
CA LEU A 64 -5.15 -1.67 -18.30
C LEU A 64 -5.01 -0.32 -19.01
N VAL A 65 -4.52 -0.35 -20.25
CA VAL A 65 -4.37 0.82 -21.12
C VAL A 65 -5.60 1.05 -22.00
N SER A 66 -6.49 0.09 -22.21
CA SER A 66 -7.68 0.26 -23.06
C SER A 66 -8.87 0.85 -22.29
N SER A 67 -9.05 0.44 -21.02
CA SER A 67 -10.15 0.92 -20.20
C SER A 67 -9.96 2.39 -19.77
N ARG A 68 -11.00 3.21 -19.99
CA ARG A 68 -11.00 4.65 -19.65
C ARG A 68 -10.84 4.90 -18.15
N GLY A 69 -11.35 3.99 -17.32
CA GLY A 69 -11.17 4.02 -15.87
C GLY A 69 -9.73 3.71 -15.47
N ASN A 70 -9.18 2.61 -15.98
CA ASN A 70 -7.81 2.20 -15.67
C ASN A 70 -6.77 3.18 -16.19
N ARG A 71 -6.98 3.80 -17.36
CA ARG A 71 -6.11 4.89 -17.85
C ARG A 71 -6.04 6.06 -16.87
N ARG A 72 -7.18 6.52 -16.34
CA ARG A 72 -7.20 7.63 -15.37
C ARG A 72 -6.45 7.24 -14.10
N ALA A 73 -6.72 6.05 -13.57
CA ALA A 73 -6.00 5.55 -12.39
C ALA A 73 -4.49 5.45 -12.65
N LEU A 74 -4.08 4.93 -13.81
CA LEU A 74 -2.69 4.79 -14.20
C LEU A 74 -2.01 6.15 -14.37
N THR A 75 -2.65 7.13 -15.01
CA THR A 75 -2.13 8.49 -15.13
C THR A 75 -1.97 9.15 -13.76
N ILE A 76 -2.93 9.00 -12.85
CA ILE A 76 -2.83 9.54 -11.48
C ILE A 76 -1.66 8.90 -10.74
N CYS A 77 -1.57 7.56 -10.73
CA CYS A 77 -0.48 6.85 -10.07
C CYS A 77 0.88 7.23 -10.67
N CYS A 78 1.00 7.27 -12.00
CA CYS A 78 2.23 7.64 -12.69
C CYS A 78 2.64 9.07 -12.35
N THR A 79 1.71 10.03 -12.44
CA THR A 79 1.98 11.43 -12.08
C THR A 79 2.40 11.56 -10.63
N LEU A 80 1.71 10.88 -9.71
CA LEU A 80 2.01 10.92 -8.28
C LEU A 80 3.41 10.35 -7.97
N VAL A 81 3.74 9.20 -8.56
CA VAL A 81 5.08 8.60 -8.42
C VAL A 81 6.15 9.49 -9.04
N SER A 82 5.88 10.08 -10.21
CA SER A 82 6.81 11.02 -10.86
C SER A 82 7.05 12.25 -9.99
N LEU A 83 6.01 12.89 -9.46
CA LEU A 83 6.14 14.03 -8.53
C LEU A 83 6.93 13.65 -7.28
N GLN A 84 6.67 12.46 -6.72
CA GLN A 84 7.42 11.95 -5.57
C GLN A 84 8.91 11.78 -5.86
N GLN A 85 9.28 11.31 -7.07
CA GLN A 85 10.68 11.19 -7.49
C GLN A 85 11.31 12.56 -7.81
N LEU A 86 10.56 13.46 -8.45
CA LEU A 86 11.01 14.81 -8.82
C LEU A 86 11.26 15.71 -7.60
N CYS A 87 10.62 15.43 -6.46
CA CYS A 87 10.97 16.04 -5.17
C CYS A 87 12.41 15.73 -4.73
N GLY A 88 13.08 14.79 -5.42
CA GLY A 88 14.52 14.58 -5.27
C GLY A 88 14.89 13.89 -3.97
N VAL A 89 13.95 13.21 -3.31
CA VAL A 89 14.21 12.49 -2.06
C VAL A 89 15.40 11.54 -2.18
N THR A 90 15.56 10.88 -3.33
CA THR A 90 16.69 9.99 -3.61
C THR A 90 18.01 10.77 -3.72
N VAL A 91 18.00 11.94 -4.37
CA VAL A 91 19.19 12.81 -4.48
C VAL A 91 19.59 13.34 -3.10
N VAL A 92 18.62 13.79 -2.30
CA VAL A 92 18.86 14.22 -0.91
C VAL A 92 19.49 13.10 -0.10
N LEU A 93 19.02 11.85 -0.23
CA LEU A 93 19.60 10.70 0.48
C LEU A 93 21.06 10.44 0.08
N PHE A 94 21.39 10.53 -1.21
CA PHE A 94 22.76 10.29 -1.70
C PHE A 94 23.73 11.42 -1.34
N TYR A 95 23.28 12.67 -1.42
CA TYR A 95 24.12 13.85 -1.22
C TYR A 95 24.00 14.46 0.17
N MET A 96 23.26 13.84 1.10
CA MET A 96 23.00 14.42 2.42
C MET A 96 24.29 14.80 3.15
N GLN A 97 25.29 13.92 3.16
CA GLN A 97 26.57 14.21 3.82
C GLN A 97 27.25 15.45 3.22
N GLN A 98 27.23 15.60 1.89
CA GLN A 98 27.80 16.78 1.23
C GLN A 98 27.01 18.05 1.52
N ILE A 99 25.68 17.97 1.61
CA ILE A 99 24.81 19.10 1.98
C ILE A 99 25.13 19.56 3.41
N PHE A 100 25.19 18.64 4.38
CA PHE A 100 25.53 18.98 5.77
C PHE A 100 26.96 19.50 5.89
N HIS A 101 27.92 18.89 5.18
CA HIS A 101 29.30 19.39 5.15
C HIS A 101 29.37 20.81 4.56
N SER A 102 28.57 21.12 3.54
CA SER A 102 28.47 22.47 2.96
C SER A 102 27.87 23.51 3.92
N THR A 103 27.05 23.09 4.88
CA THR A 103 26.56 23.96 5.97
C THR A 103 27.56 24.14 7.13
N GLY A 104 28.79 23.63 6.99
CA GLY A 104 29.85 23.74 8.01
C GLY A 104 29.77 22.71 9.13
N SER A 105 28.87 21.73 9.02
CA SER A 105 28.72 20.67 10.02
C SER A 105 29.41 19.38 9.56
N ASN A 106 30.47 18.99 10.26
CA ASN A 106 31.22 17.75 10.00
C ASN A 106 30.47 16.56 10.62
N ILE A 107 29.37 16.15 9.99
CA ILE A 107 28.54 15.03 10.46
C ILE A 107 29.00 13.73 9.76
N SER A 108 29.27 12.69 10.55
CA SER A 108 29.58 11.36 10.06
C SER A 108 28.39 10.74 9.31
N SER A 109 28.67 9.94 8.28
CA SER A 109 27.66 9.25 7.45
C SER A 109 26.67 8.39 8.28
N SER A 110 27.15 7.83 9.40
CA SER A 110 26.31 7.08 10.34
C SER A 110 25.22 7.95 11.00
N THR A 111 25.58 9.16 11.43
CA THR A 111 24.65 10.11 12.06
C THR A 111 23.64 10.66 11.06
N CYS A 112 24.05 10.96 9.82
CA CYS A 112 23.13 11.38 8.76
C CYS A 112 22.07 10.31 8.48
N SER A 113 22.49 9.05 8.34
CA SER A 113 21.57 7.92 8.09
C SER A 113 20.57 7.73 9.24
N MET A 114 21.02 7.93 10.49
CA MET A 114 20.17 7.86 11.66
C MET A 114 19.10 8.97 11.67
N ILE A 115 19.46 10.22 11.35
CA ILE A 115 18.52 11.35 11.28
C ILE A 115 17.45 11.08 10.22
N ILE A 116 17.84 10.63 9.03
CA ILE A 116 16.90 10.24 7.97
C ILE A 116 15.95 9.16 8.46
N GLY A 117 16.49 8.13 9.12
CA GLY A 117 15.71 7.03 9.67
C GLY A 117 14.65 7.53 10.63
N VAL A 118 15.02 8.41 11.57
CA VAL A 118 14.10 9.02 12.53
C VAL A 118 13.03 9.86 11.84
N VAL A 119 13.40 10.71 10.88
CA VAL A 119 12.44 11.55 10.14
C VAL A 119 11.48 10.70 9.31
N LYS A 120 11.97 9.64 8.65
CA LYS A 120 11.12 8.72 7.89
C LYS A 120 10.17 7.93 8.79
N LEU A 121 10.66 7.49 9.95
CA LEU A 121 9.84 6.78 10.92
C LEU A 121 8.75 7.69 11.49
N SER A 122 9.09 8.90 11.92
CA SER A 122 8.11 9.85 12.44
C SER A 122 7.07 10.23 11.38
N ALA A 123 7.49 10.48 10.14
CA ALA A 123 6.58 10.67 9.02
C ALA A 123 5.67 9.46 8.79
N GLY A 124 6.22 8.24 8.87
CA GLY A 124 5.46 6.99 8.76
C GLY A 124 4.40 6.80 9.84
N PHE A 125 4.61 7.33 11.05
CA PHE A 125 3.61 7.33 12.12
C PHE A 125 2.58 8.46 11.96
N VAL A 126 3.02 9.64 11.53
CA VAL A 126 2.13 10.81 11.36
C VAL A 126 1.20 10.61 10.17
N CYS A 127 1.66 10.02 9.07
CA CYS A 127 0.88 9.83 7.84
C CYS A 127 -0.45 9.08 8.06
N PRO A 128 -0.49 7.88 8.68
CA PRO A 128 -1.73 7.17 8.93
C PRO A 128 -2.71 7.94 9.83
N VAL A 129 -2.18 8.66 10.83
CA VAL A 129 -2.98 9.47 11.77
C VAL A 129 -3.58 10.67 11.05
N ALA A 130 -2.77 11.37 10.25
CA ALA A 130 -3.20 12.50 9.43
C ALA A 130 -4.24 12.08 8.39
N VAL A 131 -4.03 10.95 7.70
CA VAL A 131 -4.98 10.40 6.72
C VAL A 131 -6.31 10.03 7.39
N LYS A 132 -6.26 9.44 8.60
CA LYS A 132 -7.44 9.12 9.39
C LYS A 132 -8.23 10.37 9.81
N SER A 133 -7.54 11.49 10.10
CA SER A 133 -8.16 12.73 10.56
C SER A 133 -8.65 13.64 9.41
N PHE A 134 -7.89 13.78 8.33
CA PHE A 134 -8.20 14.69 7.22
C PHE A 134 -8.94 14.04 6.04
N GLY A 135 -9.00 12.70 6.00
CA GLY A 135 -9.51 11.93 4.88
C GLY A 135 -8.55 11.91 3.69
N TYR A 136 -8.54 10.81 2.93
CA TYR A 136 -7.60 10.52 1.83
C TYR A 136 -7.45 11.62 0.77
N LYS A 137 -8.43 12.52 0.62
CA LYS A 137 -8.47 13.51 -0.47
C LYS A 137 -7.64 14.76 -0.21
N LYS A 138 -7.42 15.16 1.05
CA LYS A 138 -6.73 16.43 1.36
C LYS A 138 -5.19 16.31 1.32
N PRO A 139 -4.55 15.21 1.77
CA PRO A 139 -3.10 15.06 1.66
C PRO A 139 -2.60 14.92 0.22
N LEU A 140 -3.45 14.40 -0.69
CA LEU A 140 -3.11 14.20 -2.10
C LEU A 140 -3.00 15.49 -2.91
N ILE A 141 -3.54 16.60 -2.38
CA ILE A 141 -3.52 17.94 -3.01
C ILE A 141 -2.37 18.80 -2.43
N ALA A 142 -1.83 18.41 -1.27
CA ALA A 142 -0.81 19.17 -0.56
C ALA A 142 0.63 18.59 -0.72
N SER A 143 0.81 17.60 -1.59
CA SER A 143 2.13 17.07 -1.98
C SER A 143 2.58 17.62 -3.33
#